data_AF-A0A842W3H9-F1
#
_entry.id   AF-A0A842W3H9-F1
#
_cell.length_a   1.000
_cell.length_b   1.000
_cell.length_c   1.000
_cell.angle_alpha   90.00
_cell.angle_beta   90.00
_cell.angle_gamma   90.00
#
_symmetry.space_group_name_H-M   'P 1'
#
loop_
_entity.id
_entity.type
_entity.pdbx_description
1 polymer ?
#
loop_
_entity_poly.entity_id
_entity_poly.type
_entity_poly.pdbx_seq_one_letter_code
_entity_poly.pdbx_strand_id
1 'polypeptide(L)'
;MVVLISGKISSSLRGFLTRWMIELRAGVFVSTLSRRVQDILWDYIKKKIKDGYAFLLFPAANEQHFQILSTGKINREVIDYEGIQLLRIPKKVSSNKSPQKKPKQQEKSEKQKPLCIKGVNLSLSPNFIFRQFKGVKEKKEGTIKLNYFGKSAYGPISDAEIWDIAYLEDIKSSSRLIFNKSESIIRKMKEFHQQKISCIDIETTDWIPKAREGYINIIGLSELILRENEKHDNYLILKGSQVFNMTRKRTLVPEMIKLISEQIINADVLLVFNEDFDIKIINHVVKTDGIDFSFPKNIVDLNDEFRSLKELESHLNKRLKFKRVKSKKGNYSAYYKLFKGIGTKGSKKCLEPIGIYNIMDCISPLLYYIQKNY
;
A
#
# COMPACT_ATOMS: atom_id res chain seq x y z
N MET A 1 19.73 -29.07 14.69
CA MET A 1 18.83 -30.02 14.03
C MET A 1 17.80 -29.27 13.21
N VAL A 2 17.56 -29.68 11.96
CA VAL A 2 16.63 -29.06 11.00
C VAL A 2 15.65 -30.12 10.51
N VAL A 3 14.37 -29.78 10.45
CA VAL A 3 13.30 -30.65 9.93
C VAL A 3 12.60 -29.95 8.76
N LEU A 4 12.48 -30.63 7.63
CA LEU A 4 11.77 -30.15 6.44
C LEU A 4 10.58 -31.07 6.17
N ILE A 5 9.38 -30.51 6.12
CA ILE A 5 8.15 -31.23 5.75
C ILE A 5 7.66 -30.70 4.42
N SER A 6 7.33 -31.57 3.47
CA SER A 6 6.93 -31.19 2.12
C SER A 6 5.87 -32.11 1.55
N GLY A 7 5.13 -31.61 0.55
CA GLY A 7 4.13 -32.38 -0.18
C GLY A 7 4.02 -31.92 -1.62
N LYS A 8 3.68 -32.84 -2.54
CA LYS A 8 3.58 -32.60 -3.99
C LYS A 8 4.82 -31.91 -4.59
N ILE A 9 6.01 -32.32 -4.16
CA ILE A 9 7.29 -31.88 -4.75
C ILE A 9 7.71 -32.79 -5.91
N SER A 10 8.45 -32.27 -6.89
CA SER A 10 8.95 -33.06 -8.02
C SER A 10 9.99 -34.10 -7.58
N SER A 11 10.14 -35.18 -8.35
CA SER A 11 11.19 -36.20 -8.11
C SER A 11 12.59 -35.59 -8.11
N SER A 12 12.85 -34.63 -9.01
CA SER A 12 14.10 -33.87 -9.07
C SER A 12 14.35 -33.05 -7.79
N LEU A 13 13.33 -32.37 -7.24
CA LEU A 13 13.48 -31.63 -5.99
C LEU A 13 13.67 -32.59 -4.81
N ARG A 14 12.93 -33.70 -4.76
CA ARG A 14 13.12 -34.73 -3.73
C ARG A 14 14.54 -35.30 -3.76
N GLY A 15 15.03 -35.70 -4.93
CA GLY A 15 16.39 -36.22 -5.11
C GLY A 15 17.46 -35.19 -4.78
N PHE A 16 17.20 -33.89 -4.99
CA PHE A 16 18.09 -32.83 -4.51
C PHE A 16 18.16 -32.80 -2.97
N LEU A 17 17.01 -32.90 -2.29
CA LEU A 17 16.92 -32.82 -0.83
C LEU A 17 17.57 -34.02 -0.13
N THR A 18 17.43 -35.22 -0.71
CA THR A 18 18.04 -36.44 -0.14
C THR A 18 19.57 -36.44 -0.16
N ARG A 19 20.21 -35.53 -0.91
CA ARG A 19 21.67 -35.33 -0.86
C ARG A 19 22.14 -34.61 0.41
N TRP A 20 21.23 -33.88 1.07
CA TRP A 20 21.54 -33.04 2.23
C TRP A 20 20.82 -33.48 3.50
N MET A 21 19.73 -34.23 3.36
CA MET A 21 18.84 -34.60 4.45
C MET A 21 18.35 -36.04 4.29
N ILE A 22 18.07 -36.70 5.40
CA ILE A 22 17.51 -38.05 5.42
C ILE A 22 15.99 -37.96 5.36
N GLU A 23 15.35 -38.62 4.38
CA GLU A 23 13.88 -38.70 4.27
C GLU A 23 13.34 -39.84 5.15
N LEU A 24 12.83 -39.51 6.34
CA LEU A 24 12.31 -40.50 7.31
C LEU A 24 10.95 -41.08 6.90
N ARG A 25 10.14 -40.27 6.23
CA ARG A 25 8.84 -40.64 5.65
C ARG A 25 8.66 -39.80 4.40
N ALA A 26 7.81 -40.22 3.47
CA ALA A 26 7.45 -39.44 2.29
C ALA A 26 7.16 -37.96 2.65
N GLY A 27 8.03 -37.07 2.19
CA GLY A 27 7.94 -35.63 2.41
C GLY A 27 8.55 -35.12 3.73
N VAL A 28 9.05 -35.96 4.63
CA VAL A 28 9.63 -35.57 5.92
C VAL A 28 11.13 -35.84 5.93
N PHE A 29 11.92 -34.77 5.96
CA PHE A 29 13.38 -34.80 5.91
C PHE A 29 13.99 -34.25 7.19
N VAL A 30 15.07 -34.85 7.66
CA VAL A 30 15.80 -34.42 8.87
C VAL A 30 17.30 -34.34 8.60
N SER A 31 17.96 -33.33 9.13
CA SER A 31 19.43 -33.17 9.03
C SER A 31 19.98 -32.22 10.11
N THR A 32 21.30 -32.08 10.17
CA THR A 32 21.98 -31.00 10.88
C THR A 32 22.77 -30.20 9.86
N LEU A 33 22.30 -28.97 9.58
CA LEU A 33 22.88 -28.09 8.57
C LEU A 33 23.40 -26.81 9.23
N SER A 34 24.48 -26.25 8.68
CA SER A 34 24.88 -24.88 9.02
C SER A 34 23.85 -23.88 8.47
N ARG A 35 23.80 -22.68 9.07
CA ARG A 35 22.85 -21.65 8.63
C ARG A 35 22.98 -21.31 7.15
N ARG A 36 24.22 -21.23 6.65
CA ARG A 36 24.49 -20.95 5.24
C ARG A 36 23.93 -22.03 4.31
N VAL A 37 24.13 -23.30 4.64
CA VAL A 37 23.63 -24.43 3.83
C VAL A 37 22.10 -24.46 3.89
N GLN A 38 21.53 -24.18 5.06
CA GLN A 38 20.09 -24.05 5.25
C GLN A 38 19.48 -22.97 4.35
N ASP A 39 20.07 -21.77 4.32
CA ASP A 39 19.57 -20.64 3.52
C ASP A 39 19.63 -20.96 2.01
N ILE A 40 20.73 -21.57 1.54
CA ILE A 40 20.88 -22.03 0.15
C ILE A 40 19.82 -23.09 -0.20
N LEU A 41 19.64 -24.08 0.67
CA LEU A 41 18.67 -25.15 0.47
C LEU A 41 17.24 -24.59 0.45
N TRP A 42 16.93 -23.63 1.32
CA TRP A 42 15.64 -22.95 1.37
C TRP A 42 15.36 -22.13 0.10
N ASP A 43 16.34 -21.39 -0.40
CA ASP A 43 16.23 -20.67 -1.65
C ASP A 43 16.02 -21.59 -2.86
N TYR A 44 16.71 -22.73 -2.89
CA TYR A 44 16.51 -23.74 -3.92
C TYR A 44 15.10 -24.33 -3.88
N ILE A 45 14.58 -24.66 -2.68
CA ILE A 45 13.21 -25.15 -2.49
C ILE A 45 12.21 -24.12 -3.01
N LYS A 46 12.31 -22.85 -2.59
CA LYS A 46 11.40 -21.77 -3.03
C LYS A 46 11.34 -21.64 -4.55
N LYS A 47 12.48 -21.81 -5.24
CA LYS A 47 12.57 -21.71 -6.71
C LYS A 47 11.99 -22.92 -7.45
N LYS A 48 12.08 -24.11 -6.84
CA LYS A 48 11.72 -25.38 -7.50
C LYS A 48 10.34 -25.90 -7.10
N ILE A 49 9.75 -25.36 -6.04
CA ILE A 49 8.42 -25.76 -5.59
C ILE A 49 7.36 -25.19 -6.54
N LYS A 50 6.57 -26.08 -7.15
CA LYS A 50 5.47 -25.72 -8.06
C LYS A 50 4.14 -25.73 -7.29
N ASP A 51 3.32 -26.75 -7.53
CA ASP A 51 2.03 -26.95 -6.87
C ASP A 51 2.13 -27.59 -5.47
N GLY A 52 3.35 -27.84 -5.02
CA GLY A 52 3.64 -28.41 -3.71
C GLY A 52 3.74 -27.40 -2.60
N TYR A 53 4.11 -27.89 -1.43
CA TYR A 53 4.38 -27.09 -0.24
C TYR A 53 5.60 -27.60 0.51
N ALA A 54 6.22 -26.72 1.29
CA ALA A 54 7.32 -27.05 2.17
C ALA A 54 7.28 -26.20 3.45
N PHE A 55 7.62 -26.80 4.58
CA PHE A 55 7.83 -26.19 5.88
C PHE A 55 9.23 -26.55 6.37
N LEU A 56 10.02 -25.56 6.77
CA LEU A 56 11.35 -25.75 7.33
C LEU A 56 11.38 -25.29 8.78
N LEU A 57 11.60 -26.21 9.70
CA LEU A 57 11.78 -26.00 11.12
C LEU A 57 13.27 -26.06 11.47
N PHE A 58 13.77 -25.08 12.20
CA PHE A 58 15.17 -25.02 12.62
C PHE A 58 15.32 -24.23 13.94
N PRO A 59 16.42 -24.39 14.67
CA PRO A 59 16.62 -23.74 15.95
C PRO A 59 16.80 -22.23 15.77
N ALA A 60 16.19 -21.43 16.65
CA ALA A 60 16.30 -19.98 16.63
C ALA A 60 16.38 -19.44 18.06
N ALA A 61 17.03 -18.27 18.24
CA ALA A 61 17.13 -17.59 19.53
C ALA A 61 15.86 -16.77 19.80
N ASN A 62 14.74 -17.46 19.98
CA ASN A 62 13.44 -16.90 20.36
C ASN A 62 12.82 -17.76 21.47
N GLU A 63 11.68 -17.34 22.03
CA GLU A 63 11.03 -18.01 23.16
C GLU A 63 10.63 -19.47 22.88
N GLN A 64 10.38 -19.81 21.61
CA GLN A 64 10.03 -21.18 21.20
C GLN A 64 11.25 -22.04 20.90
N HIS A 65 12.46 -21.46 20.89
CA HIS A 65 13.73 -22.08 20.51
C HIS A 65 13.76 -22.65 19.08
N PHE A 66 12.78 -22.31 18.25
CA PHE A 66 12.72 -22.71 16.85
C PHE A 66 12.03 -21.65 16.00
N GLN A 67 12.25 -21.75 14.69
CA GLN A 67 11.54 -20.97 13.70
C GLN A 67 11.07 -21.88 12.57
N ILE A 68 9.85 -21.64 12.11
CA ILE A 68 9.20 -22.28 10.97
C ILE A 68 9.18 -21.29 9.81
N LEU A 69 9.72 -21.72 8.67
CA LEU A 69 9.50 -21.08 7.38
C LEU A 69 8.55 -21.95 6.56
N SER A 70 7.75 -21.34 5.69
CA SER A 70 6.83 -22.07 4.81
C SER A 70 6.85 -21.50 3.39
N THR A 71 6.58 -22.34 2.39
CA THR A 71 6.46 -21.94 0.99
C THR A 71 5.54 -22.89 0.22
N GLY A 72 5.01 -22.43 -0.93
CA GLY A 72 4.09 -23.20 -1.77
C GLY A 72 2.63 -23.16 -1.31
N LYS A 73 1.83 -24.11 -1.80
CA LYS A 73 0.37 -24.21 -1.56
C LYS A 73 0.06 -24.87 -0.22
N ILE A 74 0.12 -24.09 0.86
CA ILE A 74 -0.13 -24.53 2.25
C ILE A 74 -1.58 -24.33 2.69
N ASN A 75 -2.09 -25.27 3.48
CA ASN A 75 -3.38 -25.16 4.19
C ASN A 75 -3.20 -24.90 5.70
N ARG A 76 -1.96 -24.62 6.12
CA ARG A 76 -1.58 -24.23 7.48
C ARG A 76 -0.60 -23.09 7.35
N GLU A 77 -1.05 -21.88 7.61
CA GLU A 77 -0.21 -20.68 7.50
C GLU A 77 0.55 -20.50 8.82
N VAL A 78 1.87 -20.36 8.75
CA VAL A 78 2.69 -19.96 9.91
C VAL A 78 2.41 -18.49 10.15
N ILE A 79 1.88 -18.16 11.33
CA ILE A 79 1.61 -16.80 11.76
C ILE A 79 2.43 -16.49 13.00
N ASP A 80 2.87 -15.24 13.14
CA ASP A 80 3.45 -14.75 14.38
C ASP A 80 2.33 -14.11 15.24
N TYR A 81 2.28 -14.48 16.51
CA TYR A 81 1.36 -13.92 17.49
C TYR A 81 2.17 -13.55 18.74
N GLU A 82 2.47 -12.26 18.88
CA GLU A 82 3.23 -11.70 20.01
C GLU A 82 4.63 -12.32 20.17
N GLY A 83 5.32 -12.62 19.06
CA GLY A 83 6.65 -13.24 19.08
C GLY A 83 6.64 -14.77 19.13
N ILE A 84 5.46 -15.38 19.18
CA ILE A 84 5.25 -16.84 19.15
C ILE A 84 4.69 -17.23 17.78
N GLN A 85 5.36 -18.14 17.08
CA GLN A 85 4.87 -18.73 15.84
C GLN A 85 3.80 -19.81 16.11
N LEU A 86 2.64 -19.62 15.48
CA LEU A 86 1.49 -20.52 15.52
C LEU A 86 1.08 -20.96 14.10
N LEU A 87 0.29 -22.03 13.99
CA LEU A 87 -0.29 -22.50 12.73
C LEU A 87 -1.76 -22.14 12.63
N ARG A 88 -2.12 -21.34 11.63
CA ARG A 88 -3.52 -21.00 11.30
C ARG A 88 -4.06 -21.93 10.23
N ILE A 89 -5.20 -22.57 10.51
CA ILE A 89 -5.97 -23.34 9.52
C ILE A 89 -7.05 -22.42 8.92
N PRO A 90 -6.99 -22.07 7.62
CA PRO A 90 -8.01 -21.26 6.97
C PRO A 90 -9.30 -22.06 6.80
N LYS A 91 -10.45 -21.53 7.29
CA LYS A 91 -11.77 -22.14 7.06
C LYS A 91 -12.13 -21.99 5.58
N LYS A 92 -12.46 -23.10 4.91
CA LYS A 92 -13.04 -23.08 3.57
C LYS A 92 -14.45 -22.49 3.66
N VAL A 93 -14.70 -21.40 2.94
CA VAL A 93 -16.05 -20.83 2.79
C VAL A 93 -16.78 -21.70 1.76
N SER A 94 -17.74 -22.51 2.20
CA SER A 94 -18.63 -23.28 1.33
C SER A 94 -19.85 -22.44 0.92
N SER A 95 -20.14 -22.44 -0.38
CA SER A 95 -21.31 -21.79 -0.99
C SER A 95 -22.64 -22.47 -0.64
N ASN A 96 -23.63 -21.65 -0.26
CA ASN A 96 -25.09 -21.84 -0.21
C ASN A 96 -25.75 -22.78 0.84
N LYS A 97 -26.46 -22.16 1.81
CA LYS A 97 -27.92 -22.26 2.10
C LYS A 97 -28.29 -21.35 3.29
N SER A 98 -29.36 -20.56 3.14
CA SER A 98 -30.04 -19.73 4.18
C SER A 98 -31.33 -20.43 4.67
N PRO A 99 -32.11 -19.94 5.67
CA PRO A 99 -31.86 -19.00 6.78
C PRO A 99 -32.36 -19.52 8.17
N GLN A 100 -32.00 -18.88 9.30
CA GLN A 100 -32.93 -18.65 10.44
C GLN A 100 -32.41 -17.63 11.47
N LYS A 101 -33.35 -17.05 12.23
CA LYS A 101 -33.38 -15.71 12.85
C LYS A 101 -32.61 -15.54 14.19
N LYS A 102 -32.31 -14.26 14.49
CA LYS A 102 -31.60 -13.64 15.65
C LYS A 102 -32.25 -13.90 17.03
N PRO A 103 -31.62 -13.55 18.18
CA PRO A 103 -31.69 -12.16 18.67
C PRO A 103 -30.41 -11.55 19.30
N LYS A 104 -30.39 -10.20 19.21
CA LYS A 104 -29.61 -9.13 19.85
C LYS A 104 -28.75 -9.46 21.09
N GLN A 105 -27.56 -8.84 21.19
CA GLN A 105 -27.24 -7.82 22.20
C GLN A 105 -25.85 -7.17 22.03
N GLN A 106 -25.86 -5.83 22.15
CA GLN A 106 -24.88 -4.93 22.77
C GLN A 106 -23.53 -4.60 22.11
N GLU A 107 -23.41 -3.29 21.89
CA GLU A 107 -22.24 -2.49 21.53
C GLU A 107 -20.98 -2.80 22.35
N LYS A 108 -19.91 -3.21 21.68
CA LYS A 108 -18.53 -2.89 22.09
C LYS A 108 -17.69 -2.61 20.85
N SER A 109 -16.92 -1.53 20.94
CA SER A 109 -16.10 -0.91 19.92
C SER A 109 -15.07 -1.86 19.29
N GLU A 110 -15.36 -2.36 18.09
CA GLU A 110 -14.44 -3.17 17.30
C GLU A 110 -13.31 -2.30 16.74
N LYS A 111 -12.11 -2.48 17.30
CA LYS A 111 -10.84 -2.04 16.72
C LYS A 111 -10.57 -2.84 15.44
N GLN A 112 -11.10 -2.38 14.31
CA GLN A 112 -10.80 -2.92 12.99
C GLN A 112 -9.32 -2.69 12.63
N LYS A 113 -8.51 -3.76 12.66
CA LYS A 113 -7.21 -3.82 11.96
C LYS A 113 -7.47 -3.87 10.45
N PRO A 114 -6.74 -3.09 9.64
CA PRO A 114 -6.94 -3.09 8.19
C PRO A 114 -6.62 -4.45 7.57
N LEU A 115 -7.50 -4.93 6.69
CA LEU A 115 -7.28 -6.12 5.86
C LEU A 115 -6.17 -5.82 4.83
N CYS A 116 -5.04 -6.53 4.95
CA CYS A 116 -4.03 -6.60 3.89
C CYS A 116 -4.58 -7.35 2.67
N ILE A 117 -4.56 -6.72 1.49
CA ILE A 117 -4.89 -7.39 0.22
C ILE A 117 -3.72 -8.31 -0.17
N LYS A 118 -3.97 -9.61 -0.31
CA LYS A 118 -3.12 -10.52 -1.11
C LYS A 118 -3.33 -10.18 -2.60
N GLY A 119 -2.26 -9.91 -3.37
CA GLY A 119 -2.37 -9.97 -4.83
C GLY A 119 -1.51 -9.08 -5.74
N VAL A 120 -0.62 -8.22 -5.25
CA VAL A 120 0.29 -7.47 -6.16
C VAL A 120 1.67 -8.09 -6.10
N ASN A 121 2.10 -8.75 -7.19
CA ASN A 121 3.48 -9.20 -7.38
C ASN A 121 4.35 -7.99 -7.72
N LEU A 122 4.57 -7.12 -6.73
CA LEU A 122 5.34 -5.89 -6.88
C LEU A 122 6.82 -6.19 -6.53
N SER A 123 7.69 -6.15 -7.54
CA SER A 123 9.14 -6.15 -7.34
C SER A 123 9.57 -4.72 -7.06
N LEU A 124 10.24 -4.50 -5.93
CA LEU A 124 10.76 -3.19 -5.53
C LEU A 124 12.26 -3.26 -5.40
N SER A 125 12.99 -2.29 -5.97
CA SER A 125 14.42 -2.19 -5.72
C SER A 125 14.70 -1.84 -4.26
N PRO A 126 15.92 -2.15 -3.77
CA PRO A 126 16.30 -1.82 -2.41
C PRO A 126 16.08 -0.34 -2.08
N ASN A 127 15.70 -0.08 -0.82
CA ASN A 127 15.45 1.25 -0.26
C ASN A 127 14.14 1.93 -0.66
N PHE A 128 13.25 1.23 -1.35
CA PHE A 128 11.89 1.70 -1.56
C PHE A 128 10.91 1.13 -0.55
N ILE A 129 9.89 1.92 -0.25
CA ILE A 129 8.63 1.42 0.30
C ILE A 129 7.53 1.83 -0.68
N PHE A 130 6.67 0.88 -1.05
CA PHE A 130 5.43 1.18 -1.74
C PHE A 130 4.27 0.86 -0.82
N ARG A 131 3.24 1.69 -0.86
CA ARG A 131 1.99 1.37 -0.17
C ARG A 131 0.80 1.89 -0.94
N GLN A 132 -0.34 1.25 -0.69
CA GLN A 132 -1.60 1.62 -1.31
C GLN A 132 -2.76 1.39 -0.33
N PHE A 133 -3.76 2.26 -0.34
CA PHE A 133 -5.07 1.94 0.19
C PHE A 133 -6.11 1.90 -0.93
N LYS A 134 -7.15 1.09 -0.74
CA LYS A 134 -8.30 1.00 -1.64
C LYS A 134 -9.58 1.05 -0.81
N GLY A 135 -10.32 2.12 -0.98
CA GLY A 135 -11.69 2.30 -0.52
C GLY A 135 -12.69 1.85 -1.57
N VAL A 136 -13.70 1.11 -1.13
CA VAL A 136 -14.85 0.72 -1.95
C VAL A 136 -16.12 0.92 -1.12
N LYS A 137 -17.17 1.46 -1.74
CA LYS A 137 -18.49 1.55 -1.12
C LYS A 137 -19.41 0.47 -1.69
N GLU A 138 -19.89 -0.41 -0.83
CA GLU A 138 -20.81 -1.49 -1.23
C GLU A 138 -22.26 -0.99 -1.24
N LYS A 139 -22.98 -1.23 -2.35
CA LYS A 139 -24.35 -0.75 -2.55
C LYS A 139 -25.36 -1.30 -1.54
N LYS A 140 -25.18 -2.55 -1.09
CA LYS A 140 -26.16 -3.28 -0.25
C LYS A 140 -26.22 -2.81 1.20
N GLU A 141 -25.13 -2.24 1.72
CA GLU A 141 -25.04 -1.83 3.13
C GLU A 141 -24.69 -0.34 3.31
N GLY A 142 -24.25 0.34 2.24
CA GLY A 142 -23.69 1.69 2.34
C GLY A 142 -22.37 1.75 3.12
N THR A 143 -21.81 0.59 3.46
CA THR A 143 -20.56 0.45 4.21
C THR A 143 -19.37 0.71 3.31
N ILE A 144 -18.43 1.51 3.82
CA ILE A 144 -17.17 1.81 3.14
C ILE A 144 -16.12 0.85 3.68
N LYS A 145 -15.58 0.00 2.82
CA LYS A 145 -14.47 -0.90 3.13
C LYS A 145 -13.17 -0.28 2.66
N LEU A 146 -12.23 -0.11 3.59
CA LEU A 146 -10.88 0.37 3.32
C LEU A 146 -9.88 -0.75 3.54
N ASN A 147 -9.20 -1.12 2.47
CA ASN A 147 -8.14 -2.11 2.49
C ASN A 147 -6.80 -1.42 2.29
N TYR A 148 -5.75 -1.94 2.92
CA TYR A 148 -4.43 -1.33 2.91
C TYR A 148 -3.41 -2.36 2.47
N PHE A 149 -2.40 -1.94 1.73
CA PHE A 149 -1.34 -2.77 1.20
C PHE A 149 -0.02 -2.02 1.37
N GLY A 150 1.04 -2.75 1.69
CA GLY A 150 2.36 -2.20 1.89
C GLY A 150 3.40 -3.24 1.49
N LYS A 151 4.46 -2.79 0.82
CA LYS A 151 5.64 -3.56 0.50
C LYS A 151 6.88 -2.73 0.78
N SER A 152 7.78 -3.26 1.60
CA SER A 152 9.06 -2.66 1.94
C SER A 152 10.20 -3.46 1.32
N ALA A 153 11.05 -2.75 0.60
CA ALA A 153 12.40 -3.17 0.24
C ALA A 153 13.45 -2.37 1.04
N TYR A 154 13.05 -1.74 2.13
CA TYR A 154 13.89 -1.00 3.06
C TYR A 154 14.01 -1.77 4.38
N GLY A 155 15.16 -2.41 4.60
CA GLY A 155 15.38 -3.35 5.70
C GLY A 155 14.91 -2.91 7.10
N PRO A 156 15.07 -1.63 7.51
CA PRO A 156 14.64 -1.17 8.83
C PRO A 156 13.13 -1.04 9.06
N ILE A 157 12.28 -1.14 8.04
CA ILE A 157 10.82 -1.04 8.18
C ILE A 157 10.21 -2.26 7.49
N SER A 158 9.47 -3.08 8.24
CA SER A 158 8.78 -4.25 7.68
C SER A 158 7.45 -3.90 7.01
N ASP A 159 6.91 -4.83 6.21
CA ASP A 159 5.60 -4.66 5.54
C ASP A 159 4.46 -4.34 6.54
N ALA A 160 4.56 -4.81 7.79
CA ALA A 160 3.56 -4.61 8.84
C ALA A 160 3.60 -3.19 9.45
N GLU A 161 4.73 -2.49 9.36
CA GLU A 161 4.95 -1.17 9.94
C GLU A 161 4.64 -0.03 8.96
N ILE A 162 4.33 -0.36 7.70
CA ILE A 162 4.10 0.62 6.63
C ILE A 162 2.88 1.51 6.90
N TRP A 163 1.86 0.97 7.57
CA TRP A 163 0.65 1.69 7.90
C TRP A 163 0.51 1.80 9.41
N ASP A 164 0.75 2.99 9.95
CA ASP A 164 0.47 3.28 11.35
C ASP A 164 -1.04 3.51 11.55
N ILE A 165 -1.66 2.59 12.29
CA ILE A 165 -3.09 2.60 12.61
C ILE A 165 -3.50 3.93 13.28
N ALA A 166 -2.60 4.56 14.02
CA ALA A 166 -2.87 5.81 14.72
C ALA A 166 -3.20 6.99 13.78
N TYR A 167 -2.78 6.91 12.51
CA TYR A 167 -2.99 7.98 11.51
C TYR A 167 -4.08 7.67 10.47
N LEU A 168 -4.61 6.45 10.43
CA LEU A 168 -5.59 6.03 9.40
C LEU A 168 -6.94 6.75 9.49
N GLU A 169 -7.25 7.44 10.58
CA GLU A 169 -8.54 8.15 10.72
C GLU A 169 -8.67 9.32 9.72
N ASP A 170 -7.56 9.91 9.28
CA ASP A 170 -7.54 10.92 8.21
C ASP A 170 -8.09 10.35 6.90
N ILE A 171 -7.59 9.17 6.50
CA ILE A 171 -8.04 8.46 5.30
C ILE A 171 -9.50 8.02 5.48
N LYS A 172 -9.86 7.44 6.62
CA LYS A 172 -11.21 6.92 6.90
C LYS A 172 -12.27 8.01 6.81
N SER A 173 -12.07 9.11 7.54
CA SER A 173 -13.02 10.23 7.58
C SER A 173 -13.17 10.91 6.21
N SER A 174 -12.06 11.13 5.50
CA SER A 174 -12.07 11.76 4.18
C SER A 174 -12.66 10.87 3.09
N SER A 175 -12.39 9.56 3.15
CA SER A 175 -13.02 8.58 2.25
C SER A 175 -14.54 8.60 2.40
N ARG A 176 -15.06 8.70 3.63
CA ARG A 176 -16.50 8.83 3.89
C ARG A 176 -17.09 10.08 3.24
N LEU A 177 -16.41 11.23 3.36
CA LEU A 177 -16.86 12.47 2.73
C LEU A 177 -16.87 12.36 1.20
N ILE A 178 -15.77 11.87 0.61
CA ILE A 178 -15.66 11.66 -0.84
C ILE A 178 -16.79 10.76 -1.35
N PHE A 179 -16.98 9.58 -0.74
CA PHE A 179 -18.00 8.66 -1.21
C PHE A 179 -19.40 9.22 -1.05
N ASN A 180 -19.73 9.85 0.09
CA ASN A 180 -21.06 10.43 0.30
C ASN A 180 -21.37 11.55 -0.70
N LYS A 181 -20.39 12.42 -0.99
CA LYS A 181 -20.57 13.48 -1.98
C LYS A 181 -20.70 12.91 -3.40
N SER A 182 -19.87 11.93 -3.75
CA SER A 182 -19.89 11.25 -5.06
C SER A 182 -21.21 10.51 -5.32
N GLU A 183 -21.88 9.97 -4.30
CA GLU A 183 -23.19 9.33 -4.48
C GLU A 183 -24.29 10.32 -4.87
N SER A 184 -24.30 11.51 -4.25
CA SER A 184 -25.27 12.55 -4.61
C SER A 184 -25.13 12.96 -6.08
N ILE A 185 -23.95 12.79 -6.65
CA ILE A 185 -23.61 13.15 -8.01
C ILE A 185 -24.09 12.09 -8.98
N ILE A 186 -23.74 10.84 -8.73
CA ILE A 186 -24.13 9.70 -9.56
C ILE A 186 -25.66 9.60 -9.68
N ARG A 187 -26.40 9.93 -8.61
CA ARG A 187 -27.88 9.98 -8.66
C ARG A 187 -28.46 11.05 -9.59
N LYS A 188 -27.72 12.13 -9.87
CA LYS A 188 -28.20 13.27 -10.68
C LYS A 188 -27.83 13.15 -12.16
N MET A 189 -26.92 12.25 -12.52
CA MET A 189 -26.47 12.06 -13.89
C MET A 189 -27.34 11.04 -14.63
N LYS A 190 -27.70 11.34 -15.87
CA LYS A 190 -28.55 10.49 -16.73
C LYS A 190 -27.77 9.48 -17.57
N GLU A 191 -26.52 9.78 -17.91
CA GLU A 191 -25.60 8.91 -18.65
C GLU A 191 -24.23 8.96 -17.98
N PHE A 192 -23.61 7.81 -17.71
CA PHE A 192 -22.35 7.76 -16.99
C PHE A 192 -21.28 7.01 -17.78
N HIS A 193 -20.23 7.69 -18.23
CA HIS A 193 -19.02 7.01 -18.69
C HIS A 193 -18.03 6.84 -17.54
N GLN A 194 -17.28 5.73 -17.50
CA GLN A 194 -16.24 5.56 -16.50
C GLN A 194 -15.30 6.77 -16.53
N GLN A 195 -15.04 7.35 -15.37
CA GLN A 195 -14.16 8.49 -15.22
C GLN A 195 -13.17 8.25 -14.07
N LYS A 196 -11.90 8.50 -14.34
CA LYS A 196 -10.79 8.38 -13.42
C LYS A 196 -10.17 9.75 -13.19
N ILE A 197 -10.47 10.32 -12.03
CA ILE A 197 -9.91 11.60 -11.57
C ILE A 197 -8.77 11.26 -10.63
N SER A 198 -7.56 11.71 -10.95
CA SER A 198 -6.37 11.44 -10.13
C SER A 198 -5.78 12.75 -9.63
N CYS A 199 -5.15 12.76 -8.47
CA CYS A 199 -4.40 13.89 -7.95
C CYS A 199 -3.02 13.41 -7.54
N ILE A 200 -1.98 14.13 -7.94
CA ILE A 200 -0.58 13.84 -7.60
C ILE A 200 -0.02 14.94 -6.70
N ASP A 201 0.85 14.55 -5.78
CA ASP A 201 1.62 15.45 -4.90
C ASP A 201 2.99 14.81 -4.62
N ILE A 202 4.06 15.60 -4.68
CA ILE A 202 5.41 15.11 -4.35
C ILE A 202 5.96 15.77 -3.09
N GLU A 203 6.61 14.96 -2.26
CA GLU A 203 7.42 15.48 -1.16
C GLU A 203 8.88 15.46 -1.57
N THR A 204 9.49 16.64 -1.57
CA THR A 204 10.88 16.86 -1.97
C THR A 204 11.77 17.08 -0.75
N THR A 205 12.98 17.58 -0.93
CA THR A 205 13.78 18.05 0.21
C THR A 205 13.32 19.44 0.65
N ASP A 206 13.57 19.79 1.91
CA ASP A 206 13.35 21.13 2.49
C ASP A 206 14.20 22.26 1.87
N TRP A 207 15.08 21.95 0.91
CA TRP A 207 15.89 22.93 0.18
C TRP A 207 15.44 23.03 -1.28
N ILE A 208 14.75 24.13 -1.61
CA ILE A 208 14.09 24.36 -2.90
C ILE A 208 15.02 24.14 -4.12
N PRO A 209 16.30 24.59 -4.11
CA PRO A 209 17.19 24.34 -5.26
C PRO A 209 17.40 22.84 -5.54
N LYS A 210 17.67 22.00 -4.53
CA LYS A 210 17.73 20.53 -4.73
C LYS A 210 16.39 19.95 -5.16
N ALA A 211 15.28 20.45 -4.64
CA ALA A 211 13.98 19.99 -5.09
C ALA A 211 13.84 20.16 -6.62
N ARG A 212 14.26 21.31 -7.15
CA ARG A 212 14.27 21.62 -8.59
C ARG A 212 15.24 20.77 -9.41
N GLU A 213 16.29 20.23 -8.80
CA GLU A 213 17.21 19.24 -9.43
C GLU A 213 16.62 17.82 -9.47
N GLY A 214 15.40 17.62 -8.96
CA GLY A 214 14.72 16.32 -8.99
C GLY A 214 14.90 15.47 -7.73
N TYR A 215 15.27 16.06 -6.58
CA TYR A 215 15.34 15.32 -5.32
C TYR A 215 13.94 15.09 -4.73
N ILE A 216 13.30 14.00 -5.18
CA ILE A 216 11.99 13.55 -4.71
C ILE A 216 12.14 12.42 -3.68
N ASN A 217 11.40 12.55 -2.58
CA ASN A 217 11.41 11.62 -1.46
C ASN A 217 10.15 10.77 -1.40
N ILE A 218 9.00 11.36 -1.73
CA ILE A 218 7.71 10.67 -1.75
C ILE A 218 6.98 11.12 -3.01
N ILE A 219 6.36 10.20 -3.72
CA ILE A 219 5.32 10.54 -4.70
C ILE A 219 4.02 9.93 -4.21
N GLY A 220 3.02 10.79 -3.99
CA GLY A 220 1.66 10.42 -3.65
C GLY A 220 0.73 10.57 -4.84
N LEU A 221 -0.18 9.62 -4.98
CA LEU A 221 -1.26 9.67 -5.95
C LEU A 221 -2.54 9.26 -5.24
N SER A 222 -3.61 10.04 -5.37
CA SER A 222 -4.96 9.59 -5.02
C SER A 222 -5.84 9.55 -6.27
N GLU A 223 -6.63 8.50 -6.42
CA GLU A 223 -7.45 8.25 -7.60
C GLU A 223 -8.90 8.00 -7.17
N LEU A 224 -9.84 8.78 -7.68
CA LEU A 224 -11.25 8.47 -7.65
C LEU A 224 -11.69 7.92 -8.99
N ILE A 225 -12.17 6.68 -8.96
CA ILE A 225 -12.72 6.00 -10.13
C ILE A 225 -14.23 5.91 -9.94
N LEU A 226 -14.94 6.60 -10.83
CA LEU A 226 -16.38 6.58 -10.96
C LEU A 226 -16.72 5.63 -12.13
N ARG A 227 -17.65 4.70 -11.94
CA ARG A 227 -18.03 3.72 -12.99
C ARG A 227 -19.54 3.58 -13.10
N GLU A 228 -20.03 3.40 -14.32
CA GLU A 228 -21.38 2.89 -14.57
C GLU A 228 -21.38 1.38 -14.39
N ASN A 229 -22.49 0.78 -13.91
CA ASN A 229 -22.54 -0.68 -13.86
C ASN A 229 -23.97 -1.25 -13.93
N GLU A 230 -24.25 -1.99 -15.00
CA GLU A 230 -25.46 -2.81 -15.21
C GLU A 230 -25.53 -4.04 -14.26
N LYS A 231 -24.43 -4.44 -13.59
CA LYS A 231 -24.36 -5.68 -12.78
C LYS A 231 -23.92 -5.52 -11.32
N HIS A 232 -24.04 -4.31 -10.75
CA HIS A 232 -24.07 -4.01 -9.31
C HIS A 232 -23.09 -4.75 -8.38
N ASP A 233 -21.92 -4.15 -8.07
CA ASP A 233 -21.36 -4.28 -6.70
C ASP A 233 -20.39 -3.12 -6.32
N ASN A 234 -19.55 -2.59 -7.23
CA ASN A 234 -18.53 -1.57 -6.90
C ASN A 234 -18.46 -0.41 -7.92
N TYR A 235 -19.25 0.65 -7.74
CA TYR A 235 -19.34 1.77 -8.70
C TYR A 235 -18.51 3.01 -8.30
N LEU A 236 -18.05 3.09 -7.05
CA LEU A 236 -17.16 4.13 -6.54
C LEU A 236 -15.93 3.49 -5.91
N ILE A 237 -14.75 3.86 -6.40
CA ILE A 237 -13.48 3.36 -5.88
C ILE A 237 -12.57 4.56 -5.60
N LEU A 238 -12.09 4.67 -4.37
CA LEU A 238 -11.03 5.61 -4.00
C LEU A 238 -9.76 4.81 -3.77
N LYS A 239 -8.66 5.19 -4.40
CA LYS A 239 -7.34 4.61 -4.15
C LYS A 239 -6.37 5.71 -3.74
N GLY A 240 -5.40 5.38 -2.91
CA GLY A 240 -4.22 6.22 -2.75
C GLY A 240 -2.98 5.36 -2.75
N SER A 241 -2.00 5.71 -3.57
CA SER A 241 -0.73 5.01 -3.76
C SER A 241 0.42 5.94 -3.38
N GLN A 242 1.47 5.40 -2.77
CA GLN A 242 2.69 6.15 -2.46
C GLN A 242 3.93 5.32 -2.71
N VAL A 243 4.96 5.97 -3.24
CA VAL A 243 6.33 5.44 -3.31
C VAL A 243 7.23 6.31 -2.45
N PHE A 244 8.00 5.68 -1.56
CA PHE A 244 8.95 6.35 -0.67
C PHE A 244 10.39 5.97 -1.03
N ASN A 245 11.21 6.97 -1.32
CA ASN A 245 12.67 6.84 -1.45
C ASN A 245 13.31 7.01 -0.07
N MET A 246 13.54 5.89 0.63
CA MET A 246 14.00 5.92 2.01
C MET A 246 15.42 6.47 2.18
N THR A 247 16.24 6.44 1.12
CA THR A 247 17.59 7.02 1.14
C THR A 247 17.65 8.48 0.70
N ARG A 248 16.56 9.00 0.10
CA ARG A 248 16.46 10.38 -0.41
C ARG A 248 17.48 10.69 -1.51
N LYS A 249 17.96 9.66 -2.21
CA LYS A 249 18.93 9.78 -3.30
C LYS A 249 18.22 10.10 -4.60
N ARG A 250 18.62 11.19 -5.28
CA ARG A 250 18.05 11.60 -6.58
C ARG A 250 18.18 10.52 -7.66
N THR A 251 19.25 9.72 -7.64
CA THR A 251 19.48 8.61 -8.59
C THR A 251 18.40 7.53 -8.57
N LEU A 252 17.58 7.47 -7.51
CA LEU A 252 16.49 6.50 -7.37
C LEU A 252 15.14 7.04 -7.89
N VAL A 253 15.03 8.35 -8.12
CA VAL A 253 13.76 8.99 -8.49
C VAL A 253 13.19 8.49 -9.84
N PRO A 254 14.00 8.18 -10.87
CA PRO A 254 13.48 7.60 -12.11
C PRO A 254 12.68 6.31 -11.91
N GLU A 255 13.10 5.47 -10.96
CA GLU A 255 12.38 4.24 -10.64
C GLU A 255 11.05 4.53 -9.91
N MET A 256 11.02 5.56 -9.06
CA MET A 256 9.77 5.98 -8.41
C MET A 256 8.71 6.35 -9.44
N ILE A 257 9.09 7.15 -10.44
CA ILE A 257 8.19 7.59 -11.51
C ILE A 257 7.67 6.37 -12.29
N LYS A 258 8.55 5.43 -12.64
CA LYS A 258 8.15 4.19 -13.34
C LYS A 258 7.11 3.38 -12.55
N LEU A 259 7.28 3.26 -11.22
CA LEU A 259 6.36 2.48 -10.36
C LEU A 259 4.91 3.00 -10.33
N ILE A 260 4.71 4.29 -10.61
CA ILE A 260 3.37 4.93 -10.58
C ILE A 260 2.91 5.45 -11.94
N SER A 261 3.78 5.40 -12.95
CA SER A 261 3.56 5.97 -14.29
C SER A 261 2.23 5.55 -14.90
N GLU A 262 1.93 4.25 -14.88
CA GLU A 262 0.68 3.69 -15.40
C GLU A 262 -0.57 4.30 -14.72
N GLN A 263 -0.49 4.60 -13.43
CA GLN A 263 -1.62 5.19 -12.70
C GLN A 263 -1.85 6.64 -13.15
N ILE A 264 -0.77 7.40 -13.37
CA ILE A 264 -0.82 8.79 -13.82
C ILE A 264 -1.29 8.89 -15.28
N ILE A 265 -0.70 8.11 -16.19
CA ILE A 265 -0.98 8.16 -17.62
C ILE A 265 -2.46 7.84 -17.92
N ASN A 266 -3.03 6.89 -17.17
CA ASN A 266 -4.41 6.45 -17.38
C ASN A 266 -5.46 7.37 -16.73
N ALA A 267 -5.09 8.53 -16.18
CA ALA A 267 -6.05 9.47 -15.60
C ALA A 267 -6.79 10.26 -16.71
N ASP A 268 -8.12 10.31 -16.62
CA ASP A 268 -8.94 11.15 -17.52
C ASP A 268 -8.83 12.63 -17.15
N VAL A 269 -8.61 12.91 -15.86
CA VAL A 269 -8.32 14.23 -15.29
C VAL A 269 -7.20 14.05 -14.28
N LEU A 270 -6.11 14.82 -14.41
CA LEU A 270 -5.05 14.90 -13.41
C LEU A 270 -5.12 16.24 -12.69
N LEU A 271 -5.42 16.20 -11.40
CA LEU A 271 -5.36 17.35 -10.52
C LEU A 271 -3.95 17.51 -9.97
N VAL A 272 -3.53 18.77 -9.86
CA VAL A 272 -2.33 19.17 -9.15
C VAL A 272 -2.62 20.40 -8.33
N PHE A 273 -1.76 20.66 -7.35
CA PHE A 273 -1.77 21.92 -6.63
C PHE A 273 -0.40 22.57 -6.84
N ASN A 274 -0.31 23.52 -7.77
CA ASN A 274 0.92 24.13 -8.28
C ASN A 274 1.68 23.26 -9.30
N GLU A 275 1.21 23.26 -10.55
CA GLU A 275 1.87 22.57 -11.67
C GLU A 275 3.31 23.04 -11.89
N ASP A 276 3.57 24.30 -11.57
CA ASP A 276 4.88 24.95 -11.66
C ASP A 276 5.91 24.39 -10.67
N PHE A 277 5.49 23.49 -9.77
CA PHE A 277 6.37 22.77 -8.86
C PHE A 277 6.38 21.27 -9.16
N ASP A 278 5.31 20.55 -8.86
CA ASP A 278 5.31 19.08 -8.89
C ASP A 278 5.55 18.54 -10.30
N ILE A 279 4.79 19.05 -11.27
CA ILE A 279 4.90 18.64 -12.68
C ILE A 279 6.24 19.08 -13.25
N LYS A 280 6.69 20.31 -13.00
CA LYS A 280 8.00 20.78 -13.49
C LYS A 280 9.16 19.94 -12.96
N ILE A 281 9.15 19.55 -11.69
CA ILE A 281 10.20 18.71 -11.10
C ILE A 281 10.18 17.31 -11.71
N ILE A 282 9.00 16.69 -11.86
CA ILE A 282 8.89 15.37 -12.49
C ILE A 282 9.34 15.45 -13.96
N ASN A 283 8.89 16.44 -14.73
CA ASN A 283 9.31 16.65 -16.12
C ASN A 283 10.82 16.89 -16.25
N HIS A 284 11.42 17.59 -15.30
CA HIS A 284 12.87 17.75 -15.25
C HIS A 284 13.58 16.39 -15.10
N VAL A 285 13.14 15.53 -14.19
CA VAL A 285 13.69 14.18 -14.01
C VAL A 285 13.47 13.33 -15.28
N VAL A 286 12.26 13.34 -15.83
CA VAL A 286 11.91 12.60 -17.06
C VAL A 286 12.83 12.97 -18.21
N LYS A 287 13.06 14.28 -18.43
CA LYS A 287 13.96 14.78 -19.47
C LYS A 287 15.42 14.43 -19.21
N THR A 288 15.89 14.62 -17.98
CA THR A 288 17.31 14.44 -17.63
C THR A 288 17.73 12.98 -17.58
N ASP A 289 16.83 12.06 -17.22
CA ASP A 289 17.12 10.62 -17.12
C ASP A 289 16.56 9.79 -18.30
N GLY A 290 15.95 10.44 -19.30
CA GLY A 290 15.42 9.76 -20.49
C GLY A 290 14.33 8.74 -20.18
N ILE A 291 13.38 9.10 -19.32
CA ILE A 291 12.25 8.24 -18.96
C ILE A 291 11.17 8.35 -20.03
N ASP A 292 10.68 7.23 -20.56
CA ASP A 292 9.49 7.21 -21.41
C ASP A 292 8.24 7.43 -20.54
N PHE A 293 7.85 8.69 -20.39
CA PHE A 293 6.72 9.12 -19.58
C PHE A 293 6.24 10.50 -20.04
N SER A 294 4.93 10.67 -20.13
CA SER A 294 4.29 11.97 -20.32
C SER A 294 3.04 12.05 -19.45
N PHE A 295 2.80 13.21 -18.84
CA PHE A 295 1.54 13.47 -18.16
C PHE A 295 0.34 13.40 -19.12
N PRO A 296 -0.87 13.07 -18.63
CA PRO A 296 -2.08 13.14 -19.44
C PRO A 296 -2.34 14.58 -19.90
N LYS A 297 -3.09 14.73 -21.00
CA LYS A 297 -3.37 16.05 -21.59
C LYS A 297 -4.24 16.94 -20.70
N ASN A 298 -5.15 16.34 -19.94
CA ASN A 298 -6.12 17.08 -19.12
C ASN A 298 -5.60 17.24 -17.69
N ILE A 299 -4.89 18.34 -17.47
CA ILE A 299 -4.36 18.73 -16.17
C ILE A 299 -5.17 19.92 -15.65
N VAL A 300 -5.57 19.86 -14.38
CA VAL A 300 -6.28 20.95 -13.71
C VAL A 300 -5.44 21.37 -12.51
N ASP A 301 -4.88 22.59 -12.56
CA ASP A 301 -4.20 23.17 -11.42
C ASP A 301 -5.20 23.90 -10.51
N LEU A 302 -5.31 23.43 -9.26
CA LEU A 302 -6.18 24.06 -8.28
C LEU A 302 -5.61 25.36 -7.70
N ASN A 303 -4.37 25.71 -8.03
CA ASN A 303 -3.77 26.98 -7.69
C ASN A 303 -4.45 28.17 -8.41
N ASP A 304 -5.16 27.90 -9.51
CA ASP A 304 -6.00 28.89 -10.21
C ASP A 304 -7.20 29.36 -9.34
N GLU A 305 -7.62 28.53 -8.38
CA GLU A 305 -8.81 28.77 -7.55
C GLU A 305 -8.48 29.10 -6.09
N PHE A 306 -7.35 28.57 -5.59
CA PHE A 306 -6.93 28.74 -4.21
C PHE A 306 -5.44 29.06 -4.15
N ARG A 307 -5.05 30.01 -3.30
CA ARG A 307 -3.63 30.39 -3.16
C ARG A 307 -2.79 29.34 -2.44
N SER A 308 -3.45 28.41 -1.74
CA SER A 308 -2.78 27.34 -1.01
C SER A 308 -3.73 26.18 -0.69
N LEU A 309 -3.20 24.98 -0.51
CA LEU A 309 -3.96 23.83 0.00
C LEU A 309 -4.64 24.13 1.35
N LYS A 310 -4.05 24.99 2.18
CA LYS A 310 -4.65 25.41 3.46
C LYS A 310 -5.96 26.18 3.23
N GLU A 311 -6.00 27.03 2.21
CA GLU A 311 -7.19 27.78 1.83
C GLU A 311 -8.27 26.85 1.28
N LEU A 312 -7.90 25.93 0.38
CA LEU A 312 -8.78 24.89 -0.14
C LEU A 312 -9.40 24.06 0.99
N GLU A 313 -8.60 23.59 1.95
CA GLU A 313 -9.12 22.82 3.08
C GLU A 313 -10.03 23.64 4.00
N SER A 314 -9.76 24.95 4.16
CA SER A 314 -10.65 25.87 4.88
C SER A 314 -12.02 26.00 4.18
N HIS A 315 -12.02 26.10 2.84
CA HIS A 315 -13.23 26.08 2.02
C HIS A 315 -14.02 24.77 2.20
N LEU A 316 -13.35 23.63 2.09
CA LEU A 316 -13.97 22.31 2.29
C LEU A 316 -14.49 22.11 3.72
N ASN A 317 -13.80 22.62 4.74
CA ASN A 317 -14.27 22.56 6.12
C ASN A 317 -15.59 23.32 6.30
N LYS A 318 -15.70 24.54 5.74
CA LYS A 318 -16.92 25.34 5.83
C LYS A 318 -18.12 24.67 5.15
N ARG A 319 -17.91 24.01 4.01
CA ARG A 319 -19.00 23.42 3.20
C ARG A 319 -19.32 21.97 3.54
N LEU A 320 -18.30 21.16 3.81
CA LEU A 320 -18.40 19.71 3.95
C LEU A 320 -17.92 19.20 5.32
N LYS A 321 -17.52 20.09 6.23
CA LYS A 321 -16.91 19.75 7.55
C LYS A 321 -15.66 18.88 7.40
N PHE A 322 -14.97 18.97 6.27
CA PHE A 322 -13.68 18.32 6.06
C PHE A 322 -12.64 18.83 7.07
N LYS A 323 -11.98 17.90 7.76
CA LYS A 323 -10.87 18.20 8.67
C LYS A 323 -9.89 17.04 8.69
N ARG A 324 -8.60 17.35 8.77
CA ARG A 324 -7.59 16.39 9.18
C ARG A 324 -7.72 16.14 10.69
N VAL A 325 -7.69 14.88 11.08
CA VAL A 325 -7.80 14.36 12.44
C VAL A 325 -6.41 14.19 13.08
N LYS A 326 -5.42 13.70 12.33
CA LYS A 326 -4.09 13.31 12.86
C LYS A 326 -2.94 14.10 12.25
N SER A 327 -2.94 14.27 10.94
CA SER A 327 -1.99 15.16 10.25
C SER A 327 -2.44 16.63 10.37
N LYS A 328 -1.50 17.57 10.28
CA LYS A 328 -1.80 19.01 10.33
C LYS A 328 -1.07 19.77 9.21
N LYS A 329 -1.83 20.57 8.48
CA LYS A 329 -1.26 21.49 7.47
C LYS A 329 -0.29 22.50 8.09
N GLY A 330 0.82 22.75 7.40
CA GLY A 330 1.87 23.67 7.84
C GLY A 330 2.97 23.04 8.72
N ASN A 331 2.86 21.74 9.05
CA ASN A 331 3.86 21.04 9.87
C ASN A 331 4.90 20.24 9.04
N TYR A 332 5.00 20.51 7.74
CA TYR A 332 5.86 19.77 6.82
C TYR A 332 7.29 19.58 7.34
N SER A 333 7.98 20.66 7.73
CA SER A 333 9.37 20.59 8.16
C SER A 333 9.58 19.70 9.40
N ALA A 334 8.60 19.62 10.30
CA ALA A 334 8.67 18.72 11.45
C ALA A 334 8.49 17.25 11.01
N TYR A 335 7.54 16.98 10.13
CA TYR A 335 7.30 15.63 9.60
C TYR A 335 8.46 15.15 8.72
N TYR A 336 9.04 16.03 7.91
CA TYR A 336 10.20 15.73 7.09
C TYR A 336 11.44 15.39 7.93
N LYS A 337 11.65 16.03 9.09
CA LYS A 337 12.73 15.66 10.02
C LYS A 337 12.60 14.22 10.53
N LEU A 338 11.37 13.78 10.86
CA LEU A 338 11.12 12.40 11.29
C LEU A 338 11.38 11.40 10.15
N PHE A 339 10.98 11.73 8.93
CA PHE A 339 11.24 10.92 7.74
C PHE A 339 12.72 10.84 7.36
N LYS A 340 13.44 11.97 7.51
CA LYS A 340 14.88 12.04 7.32
C LYS A 340 15.62 11.13 8.31
N GLY A 341 15.10 10.99 9.52
CA GLY A 341 15.70 10.22 10.60
C GLY A 341 16.87 10.96 11.25
N ILE A 342 17.55 10.28 12.18
CA ILE A 342 18.63 10.84 13.00
C ILE A 342 19.99 10.58 12.34
N GLY A 343 20.85 11.59 12.35
CA GLY A 343 22.21 11.50 11.81
C GLY A 343 22.28 11.53 10.27
N THR A 344 23.48 11.42 9.72
CA THR A 344 23.74 11.55 8.28
C THR A 344 23.16 10.40 7.45
N LYS A 345 23.17 9.18 8.01
CA LYS A 345 22.59 7.98 7.38
C LYS A 345 21.07 7.85 7.61
N GLY A 346 20.49 8.62 8.55
CA GLY A 346 19.07 8.62 8.85
C GLY A 346 18.59 7.34 9.54
N SER A 347 19.00 7.11 10.79
CA SER A 347 18.43 6.03 11.63
C SER A 347 17.06 6.42 12.18
N LYS A 348 16.25 5.42 12.60
CA LYS A 348 14.92 5.66 13.20
C LYS A 348 14.00 6.54 12.34
N LYS A 349 13.95 6.28 11.03
CA LYS A 349 13.03 6.98 10.12
C LYS A 349 11.59 6.58 10.42
N CYS A 350 10.68 7.54 10.34
CA CYS A 350 9.25 7.30 10.43
C CYS A 350 8.56 7.66 9.12
N LEU A 351 7.62 6.82 8.67
CA LEU A 351 6.75 7.14 7.52
C LEU A 351 5.68 8.16 7.89
N GLU A 352 5.16 8.08 9.12
CA GLU A 352 4.19 9.03 9.63
C GLU A 352 4.85 10.12 10.47
N PRO A 353 4.36 11.37 10.39
CA PRO A 353 3.08 11.79 9.76
C PRO A 353 3.17 12.20 8.28
N ILE A 354 4.37 12.25 7.69
CA ILE A 354 4.57 12.82 6.35
C ILE A 354 3.81 12.03 5.26
N GLY A 355 3.71 10.71 5.41
CA GLY A 355 3.01 9.86 4.46
C GLY A 355 1.52 10.17 4.41
N ILE A 356 0.86 10.29 5.57
CA ILE A 356 -0.57 10.65 5.63
C ILE A 356 -0.77 12.11 5.25
N TYR A 357 0.16 12.99 5.60
CA TYR A 357 0.15 14.39 5.14
C TYR A 357 0.06 14.47 3.60
N ASN A 358 0.97 13.80 2.89
CA ASN A 358 1.03 13.74 1.42
C ASN A 358 -0.21 13.07 0.79
N ILE A 359 -0.72 11.96 1.35
CA ILE A 359 -1.99 11.37 0.87
C ILE A 359 -3.13 12.38 0.95
N MET A 360 -3.23 13.08 2.07
CA MET A 360 -4.29 14.04 2.31
C MET A 360 -4.17 15.27 1.42
N ASP A 361 -2.96 15.63 1.00
CA ASP A 361 -2.69 16.67 0.00
C ASP A 361 -3.24 16.32 -1.38
N CYS A 362 -3.37 15.02 -1.70
CA CYS A 362 -4.06 14.55 -2.91
C CYS A 362 -5.58 14.38 -2.72
N ILE A 363 -6.03 13.96 -1.53
CA ILE A 363 -7.45 13.68 -1.25
C ILE A 363 -8.29 14.96 -1.21
N SER A 364 -7.79 16.06 -0.64
CA SER A 364 -8.55 17.29 -0.55
C SER A 364 -8.83 17.94 -1.93
N PRO A 365 -7.87 18.00 -2.88
CA PRO A 365 -8.14 18.31 -4.29
C PRO A 365 -9.24 17.48 -4.92
N LEU A 366 -9.21 16.14 -4.75
CA LEU A 366 -10.26 15.26 -5.30
C LEU A 366 -11.63 15.66 -4.75
N LEU A 367 -11.74 15.83 -3.43
CA LEU A 367 -13.00 16.21 -2.79
C LEU A 367 -13.53 17.55 -3.31
N TYR A 368 -12.63 18.53 -3.50
CA TYR A 368 -12.99 19.83 -4.06
C TYR A 368 -13.47 19.73 -5.51
N TYR A 369 -12.70 19.05 -6.36
CA TYR A 369 -13.03 18.89 -7.78
C TYR A 369 -14.40 18.24 -7.97
N ILE A 370 -14.70 17.21 -7.18
CA ILE A 370 -16.00 16.55 -7.14
C ILE A 370 -17.09 17.55 -6.71
N GLN A 371 -16.84 18.35 -5.68
CA GLN A 371 -17.82 19.31 -5.15
C GLN A 371 -18.11 20.47 -6.11
N LYS A 372 -17.13 20.88 -6.92
CA LYS A 372 -17.27 21.99 -7.87
C LYS A 372 -17.99 21.54 -9.14
N ASN A 373 -17.56 20.42 -9.72
CA ASN A 373 -18.04 19.99 -11.03
C ASN A 373 -19.35 19.21 -10.97
N TYR A 374 -19.78 18.80 -9.77
CA TYR A 374 -20.92 17.91 -9.57
C TYR A 374 -21.68 18.12 -8.23
#